data_AF-A0A960FQV5-F1
#
_entry.id   AF-A0A960FQV5-F1
#
_cell.length_a   1.000
_cell.length_b   1.000
_cell.length_c   1.000
_cell.angle_alpha   90.00
_cell.angle_beta   90.00
_cell.angle_gamma   90.00
#
_symmetry.space_group_name_H-M   'P 1'
#
loop_
_entity.id
_entity.type
_entity.pdbx_description
1 polymer ?
#
loop_
_entity_poly.entity_id
_entity_poly.type
_entity_poly.pdbx_seq_one_letter_code
_entity_poly.pdbx_strand_id
1 'polypeptide(L)'
;IAMLRTPDGHGRLELSRFVHPDVIADHRTAPVNALGYLRVMFAVDDIDDTLERLLARGAQLVSTEVIRYEDAYRLCYIRGPEGILLGLAQQLV
;
A
#
# COMPACT_ATOMS: atom_id res chain seq x y z
N ILE A 1 -9.44 -0.38 17.96
CA ILE A 1 -8.87 0.32 16.79
C ILE A 1 -7.42 0.67 17.08
N ALA A 2 -6.62 0.91 16.05
CA ALA A 2 -5.31 1.54 16.15
C ALA A 2 -5.23 2.66 15.10
N MET A 3 -4.79 3.85 15.51
CA MET A 3 -4.66 5.00 14.61
C MET A 3 -3.19 5.22 14.25
N LEU A 4 -2.90 5.22 12.96
CA LEU A 4 -1.61 5.58 12.40
C LEU A 4 -1.68 7.00 11.83
N ARG A 5 -0.53 7.68 11.80
CA ARG A 5 -0.40 9.03 11.28
C ARG A 5 0.88 9.12 10.47
N THR A 6 0.84 9.81 9.33
CA THR A 6 2.04 10.11 8.53
C THR A 6 2.94 11.08 9.29
N PRO A 7 4.27 11.07 9.04
CA PRO A 7 5.20 11.97 9.74
C PRO A 7 4.87 13.46 9.55
N ASP A 8 4.42 13.87 8.35
CA ASP A 8 3.97 15.23 8.04
C ASP A 8 2.70 15.64 8.81
N GLY A 9 1.97 14.64 9.32
CA GLY A 9 0.82 14.81 10.15
C GLY A 9 -0.52 15.05 9.46
N HIS A 10 -0.56 15.02 8.14
CA HIS A 10 -1.75 15.28 7.33
C HIS A 10 -2.54 14.01 7.01
N GLY A 11 -1.86 12.88 6.82
CA GLY A 11 -2.45 11.58 6.59
C GLY A 11 -2.72 10.80 7.88
N ARG A 12 -3.84 10.08 7.94
CA ARG A 12 -4.17 9.15 9.02
C ARG A 12 -4.75 7.87 8.44
N LEU A 13 -4.43 6.74 9.07
CA LEU A 13 -5.01 5.43 8.76
C LEU A 13 -5.55 4.81 10.03
N GLU A 14 -6.83 4.48 10.04
CA GLU A 14 -7.46 3.72 11.11
C GLU A 14 -7.44 2.23 10.77
N LEU A 15 -6.86 1.44 11.67
CA LEU A 15 -6.93 -0.02 11.62
C LEU A 15 -7.96 -0.51 12.62
N SER A 16 -8.95 -1.25 12.11
CA SER A 16 -10.09 -1.71 12.89
C SER A 16 -10.23 -3.23 12.78
N ARG A 17 -10.41 -3.88 13.92
CA ARG A 17 -10.74 -5.30 14.03
C ARG A 17 -12.10 -5.40 14.69
N PHE A 18 -13.06 -5.98 14.00
CA PHE A 18 -14.37 -6.28 14.58
C PHE A 18 -14.23 -7.42 15.60
N VAL A 19 -14.82 -7.22 16.78
CA VAL A 19 -14.95 -8.25 17.83
C VAL A 19 -16.37 -8.80 17.87
N HIS A 20 -17.35 -7.93 17.61
CA HIS A 20 -18.75 -8.29 17.41
C HIS A 20 -19.44 -7.16 16.62
N PRO A 21 -20.32 -7.47 15.65
CA PRO A 21 -20.53 -8.80 15.06
C PRO A 21 -19.28 -9.29 14.32
N ASP A 22 -19.26 -10.57 13.95
CA ASP A 22 -18.19 -11.13 13.11
C ASP A 22 -18.18 -10.48 11.72
N VAL A 23 -16.99 -10.46 11.09
CA VAL A 23 -16.83 -9.99 9.71
C VAL A 23 -17.51 -10.98 8.77
N ILE A 24 -18.42 -10.49 7.92
CA ILE A 24 -19.24 -11.34 7.01
C ILE A 24 -18.78 -11.30 5.55
N ALA A 25 -17.81 -10.45 5.20
CA ALA A 25 -17.27 -10.33 3.85
C ALA A 25 -15.82 -9.84 3.87
N ASP A 26 -15.04 -10.24 2.87
CA ASP A 26 -13.64 -9.87 2.73
C ASP A 26 -13.33 -9.45 1.29
N HIS A 27 -12.66 -8.32 1.15
CA HIS A 27 -12.19 -7.78 -0.13
C HIS A 27 -10.71 -7.35 -0.08
N ARG A 28 -9.96 -7.76 0.95
CA ARG A 28 -8.54 -7.41 1.13
C ARG A 28 -7.70 -7.76 -0.11
N THR A 29 -8.00 -8.89 -0.74
CA THR A 29 -7.28 -9.43 -1.91
C THR A 29 -8.03 -9.26 -3.24
N ALA A 30 -9.06 -8.40 -3.30
CA ALA A 30 -9.80 -8.14 -4.53
C ALA A 30 -8.86 -7.77 -5.69
N PRO A 31 -9.14 -8.21 -6.93
CA PRO A 31 -8.27 -7.94 -8.07
C PRO A 31 -8.25 -6.45 -8.40
N VAL A 32 -7.16 -5.99 -9.04
CA VAL A 32 -6.93 -4.55 -9.27
C VAL A 32 -7.97 -3.87 -10.16
N ASN A 33 -8.75 -4.65 -10.91
CA ASN A 33 -9.84 -4.22 -11.79
C ASN A 33 -11.23 -4.41 -11.16
N ALA A 34 -11.32 -4.55 -9.83
CA ALA A 34 -12.59 -4.59 -9.12
C ALA A 34 -13.15 -3.18 -8.84
N LEU A 35 -14.48 -3.06 -8.78
CA LEU A 35 -15.15 -1.87 -8.26
C LEU A 35 -14.97 -1.76 -6.73
N GLY A 36 -14.85 -0.54 -6.22
CA GLY A 36 -14.72 -0.25 -4.78
C GLY A 36 -13.43 0.49 -4.44
N TYR A 37 -13.09 0.53 -3.15
CA TYR A 37 -11.80 1.08 -2.72
C TYR A 37 -10.66 0.20 -3.22
N LEU A 38 -9.70 0.82 -3.91
CA LEU A 38 -8.59 0.09 -4.52
C LEU A 38 -7.36 0.05 -3.62
N ARG A 39 -6.83 1.22 -3.20
CA ARG A 39 -5.62 1.33 -2.38
C ARG A 39 -5.42 2.74 -1.85
N VAL A 40 -4.51 2.85 -0.89
CA VAL A 40 -3.84 4.11 -0.52
C VAL A 40 -2.47 4.17 -1.20
N MET A 41 -2.04 5.36 -1.61
CA MET A 41 -0.73 5.62 -2.20
C MET A 41 0.14 6.37 -1.20
N PHE A 42 1.38 5.92 -1.00
CA PHE A 42 2.39 6.61 -0.19
C PHE A 42 3.51 7.15 -1.08
N ALA A 43 3.84 8.42 -0.89
CA ALA A 43 5.10 8.97 -1.38
C ALA A 43 6.23 8.53 -0.43
N VAL A 44 7.35 8.07 -1.00
CA VAL A 44 8.55 7.62 -0.28
C VAL A 44 9.80 8.24 -0.87
N ASP A 45 10.83 8.42 -0.05
CA ASP A 45 12.09 9.04 -0.47
C ASP A 45 12.93 8.12 -1.36
N ASP A 46 12.95 6.82 -1.04
CA ASP A 46 13.65 5.78 -1.80
C ASP A 46 12.74 4.54 -1.95
N ILE A 47 12.29 4.28 -3.18
CA ILE A 47 11.39 3.18 -3.49
C ILE A 47 12.10 1.82 -3.47
N ASP A 48 13.39 1.75 -3.80
CA ASP A 48 14.14 0.50 -3.85
C ASP A 48 14.42 -0.01 -2.44
N ASP A 49 14.95 0.87 -1.58
CA ASP A 49 15.20 0.58 -0.16
C ASP A 49 13.89 0.28 0.59
N THR A 50 12.81 1.02 0.30
CA THR A 50 11.50 0.74 0.88
C THR A 50 10.98 -0.62 0.44
N LEU A 51 11.08 -0.96 -0.85
CA LEU A 51 10.61 -2.23 -1.37
C LEU A 51 11.42 -3.39 -0.78
N GLU A 52 12.74 -3.30 -0.73
CA GLU A 52 13.61 -4.32 -0.11
C GLU A 52 13.16 -4.66 1.31
N ARG A 53 12.97 -3.63 2.16
CA ARG A 53 12.51 -3.81 3.54
C ARG A 53 11.12 -4.43 3.66
N LEU A 54 10.22 -4.13 2.73
CA LEU A 54 8.85 -4.64 2.75
C LEU A 54 8.78 -6.07 2.24
N LEU A 55 9.52 -6.40 1.17
CA LEU A 55 9.65 -7.77 0.66
C LEU A 55 10.26 -8.70 1.72
N ALA A 56 11.30 -8.23 2.43
CA ALA A 56 11.89 -8.97 3.56
C ALA A 56 10.89 -9.23 4.72
N ARG A 57 9.80 -8.46 4.80
CA ARG A 57 8.71 -8.61 5.77
C ARG A 57 7.48 -9.34 5.19
N GLY A 58 7.59 -9.91 4.00
CA GLY A 58 6.55 -10.71 3.37
C GLY A 58 5.57 -9.94 2.49
N ALA A 59 5.84 -8.66 2.18
CA ALA A 59 5.10 -7.98 1.12
C ALA A 59 5.39 -8.64 -0.24
N GLN A 60 4.48 -8.49 -1.20
CA GLN A 60 4.62 -9.05 -2.54
C GLN A 60 4.42 -7.96 -3.58
N LEU A 61 5.34 -7.83 -4.52
CA LEU A 61 5.17 -6.93 -5.66
C LEU A 61 4.05 -7.45 -6.57
N VAL A 62 3.10 -6.58 -6.93
CA VAL A 62 1.96 -6.92 -7.80
C VAL A 62 2.32 -6.71 -9.26
N SER A 63 3.10 -5.68 -9.55
CA SER A 63 3.68 -5.46 -10.88
C SER A 63 4.88 -6.39 -11.10
N THR A 64 5.25 -6.61 -12.36
CA THR A 64 6.50 -7.30 -12.71
C THR A 64 7.73 -6.52 -12.25
N GLU A 65 7.63 -5.18 -12.22
CA GLU A 65 8.72 -4.29 -11.86
C GLU A 65 8.22 -2.95 -11.29
N VAL A 66 9.15 -2.13 -10.79
CA VAL A 66 8.90 -0.72 -10.48
C VAL A 66 8.87 0.08 -11.78
N ILE A 67 7.76 0.75 -12.05
CA ILE A 67 7.57 1.51 -13.29
C ILE A 67 8.08 2.93 -13.12
N ARG A 68 8.80 3.43 -14.13
CA ARG A 68 9.16 4.84 -14.24
C ARG A 68 8.13 5.56 -15.11
N TYR A 69 7.53 6.62 -14.57
CA TYR A 69 6.65 7.52 -15.29
C TYR A 69 7.41 8.80 -15.63
N GLU A 70 7.79 8.90 -16.90
CA GLU A 70 8.56 10.03 -17.46
C GLU A 70 9.80 10.33 -16.59
N ASP A 71 10.10 11.61 -16.40
CA ASP A 71 11.12 12.10 -15.47
C ASP A 71 10.50 12.59 -14.16
N ALA A 72 9.28 12.13 -13.84
CA ALA A 72 8.51 12.64 -12.70
C ALA A 72 8.43 11.66 -11.52
N TYR A 73 8.19 10.37 -11.77
CA TYR A 73 7.98 9.40 -10.70
C TYR A 73 8.52 8.00 -11.01
N ARG A 74 8.85 7.27 -9.96
CA ARG A 74 8.91 5.79 -9.96
C ARG A 74 7.81 5.26 -9.06
N LEU A 75 7.09 4.22 -9.47
CA LEU A 75 5.97 3.70 -8.70
C LEU A 75 5.73 2.20 -8.90
N CYS A 76 5.14 1.56 -7.89
CA CYS A 76 4.72 0.17 -7.95
C CYS A 76 3.51 -0.08 -7.04
N TYR A 77 2.87 -1.24 -7.23
CA TYR A 77 1.89 -1.76 -6.28
C TYR A 77 2.46 -2.97 -5.56
N ILE A 78 2.13 -3.07 -4.28
CA ILE A 78 2.46 -4.22 -3.45
C ILE A 78 1.20 -4.74 -2.74
N ARG A 79 1.22 -6.02 -2.39
CA ARG A 79 0.35 -6.62 -1.37
C ARG A 79 1.10 -6.62 -0.06
N GLY A 80 0.58 -5.90 0.92
CA GLY A 80 1.15 -5.76 2.27
C GLY A 80 0.54 -6.75 3.27
N PRO A 81 0.42 -6.36 4.55
CA PRO A 81 -0.24 -7.16 5.57
C PRO A 81 -1.64 -7.62 5.13
N GLU A 82 -1.95 -8.88 5.38
CA GLU A 82 -3.23 -9.52 5.01
C GLU A 82 -3.58 -9.44 3.51
N GLY A 83 -2.60 -9.19 2.64
CA GLY A 83 -2.82 -9.04 1.21
C GLY A 83 -3.49 -7.72 0.81
N ILE A 84 -3.50 -6.71 1.68
CA ILE A 84 -4.05 -5.39 1.36
C ILE A 84 -3.20 -4.72 0.28
N LEU A 85 -3.86 -4.16 -0.75
CA LEU A 85 -3.18 -3.46 -1.83
C LEU A 85 -2.70 -2.07 -1.38
N LEU A 86 -1.42 -1.78 -1.60
CA LEU A 86 -0.79 -0.50 -1.35
C LEU A 86 -0.05 0.00 -2.59
N GLY A 87 -0.03 1.32 -2.78
CA GLY A 87 0.82 1.96 -3.78
C GLY A 87 2.01 2.66 -3.13
N LEU A 88 3.16 2.57 -3.78
CA LEU A 88 4.36 3.34 -3.45
C LEU A 88 4.75 4.20 -4.65
N ALA A 89 5.15 5.44 -4.39
CA ALA A 89 5.70 6.34 -5.40
C ALA A 89 6.90 7.12 -4.84
N GLN A 90 7.96 7.24 -5.63
CA GLN A 90 9.09 8.13 -5.37
C GLN A 90 9.10 9.21 -6.45
N GLN A 91 9.16 10.47 -6.05
CA GLN A 91 9.33 11.59 -6.97
C GLN A 91 10.76 11.62 -7.51
N LEU A 92 10.90 11.84 -8.81
CA LEU A 92 12.18 12.08 -9.48
C LEU A 92 12.40 13.60 -9.50
N VAL A 93 13.52 14.03 -8.93
CA VAL A 93 13.93 15.44 -8.82
C VAL A 93 14.91 15.77 -9.92
#